data_AF-A0A380WLZ7-F1
#
_entry.id   AF-A0A380WLZ7-F1
#
_cell.length_a   1.000
_cell.length_b   1.000
_cell.length_c   1.000
_cell.angle_alpha   90.00
_cell.angle_beta   90.00
_cell.angle_gamma   90.00
#
_symmetry.space_group_name_H-M   'P 1'
#
loop_
_entity.id
_entity.type
_entity.pdbx_description
1 polymer ?
#
loop_
_entity_poly.entity_id
_entity_poly.type
_entity_poly.pdbx_seq_one_letter_code
_entity_poly.pdbx_strand_id
1 'polypeptide(L)'
;MDVTVRICFRNKDGLIEDGAEDFDLSTFGGFLPSIGDKIVDPGVLSGMNRSDPSNREIWTVVERVFNPKDNSEYVALVVEARVPNAKERALLP
;
A
#
# COMPACT_ATOMS: atom_id res chain seq x y z
N MET A 1 -17.21 -3.35 11.98
CA MET A 1 -16.43 -2.11 12.04
C MET A 1 -15.44 -2.25 10.92
N ASP A 2 -15.74 -1.59 9.82
CA ASP A 2 -14.98 -1.72 8.59
C ASP A 2 -13.97 -0.59 8.61
N VAL A 3 -12.70 -0.94 8.86
CA VAL A 3 -11.61 0.05 8.85
C VAL A 3 -11.28 0.37 7.40
N THR A 4 -11.37 1.64 7.05
CA THR A 4 -10.93 2.17 5.76
C THR A 4 -9.45 2.57 5.86
N VAL A 5 -8.69 2.16 4.85
CA VAL A 5 -7.25 2.37 4.77
C VAL A 5 -6.92 3.27 3.59
N ARG A 6 -6.29 4.41 3.86
CA ARG A 6 -5.73 5.30 2.84
C ARG A 6 -4.27 5.00 2.61
N ILE A 7 -3.85 4.96 1.35
CA ILE A 7 -2.42 4.87 1.03
C ILE A 7 -1.89 6.26 0.70
N CYS A 8 -0.82 6.66 1.38
CA CYS A 8 -0.03 7.83 1.05
C CYS A 8 1.38 7.39 0.65
N PHE A 9 1.97 8.03 -0.36
CA PHE A 9 3.29 7.69 -0.86
C PHE A 9 4.33 8.65 -0.32
N ARG A 10 5.35 8.13 0.35
CA ARG A 10 6.53 8.91 0.70
C ARG A 10 7.55 8.80 -0.44
N ASN A 11 7.92 9.94 -1.00
CA ASN A 11 8.95 10.01 -2.02
C ASN A 11 10.36 10.07 -1.39
N LYS A 12 11.40 10.10 -2.23
CA LYS A 12 12.81 10.08 -1.80
C LYS A 12 13.24 11.33 -1.01
N ASP A 13 12.53 12.43 -1.20
CA ASP A 13 12.78 13.69 -0.49
C ASP A 13 12.01 13.76 0.84
N GLY A 14 11.25 12.71 1.18
CA GLY A 14 10.46 12.61 2.40
C GLY A 14 9.08 13.29 2.32
N LEU A 15 8.70 13.82 1.15
CA LEU A 15 7.36 14.38 0.95
C LEU A 15 6.34 13.25 0.85
N ILE A 16 5.20 13.45 1.51
CA ILE A 16 4.07 12.52 1.52
C ILE A 16 2.99 13.04 0.56
N GLU A 17 2.63 12.22 -0.41
CA GLU A 17 1.57 12.48 -1.39
C GLU A 17 0.39 11.55 -1.14
N ASP A 18 -0.84 12.05 -1.26
CA ASP A 18 -2.04 11.22 -1.13
C ASP A 18 -2.20 10.34 -2.38
N GLY A 19 -2.30 9.02 -2.18
CA GLY A 19 -2.56 8.06 -3.26
C GLY A 19 -3.98 8.12 -3.81
N ALA A 20 -4.87 8.88 -3.15
CA ALA A 20 -6.25 9.14 -3.54
C ALA A 20 -7.17 7.91 -3.62
N GLU A 21 -6.72 6.76 -3.12
CA GLU A 21 -7.48 5.51 -3.09
C GLU A 21 -7.68 5.02 -1.64
N ASP A 22 -8.92 4.64 -1.35
CA ASP A 22 -9.33 4.03 -0.09
C ASP A 22 -9.52 2.52 -0.29
N PHE A 23 -9.01 1.74 0.66
CA PHE A 23 -9.08 0.29 0.64
C PHE A 23 -9.73 -0.24 1.91
N ASP A 24 -10.51 -1.31 1.77
CA ASP A 24 -10.99 -2.07 2.91
C ASP A 24 -9.90 -3.04 3.40
N LEU A 25 -9.95 -3.43 4.68
CA LEU A 25 -9.05 -4.44 5.25
C LEU A 25 -9.05 -5.77 4.49
N SER A 26 -10.15 -6.12 3.82
CA SER A 26 -10.25 -7.33 2.98
C SER A 26 -9.21 -7.34 1.86
N THR A 27 -8.81 -6.17 1.33
CA THR A 27 -7.71 -6.01 0.36
C THR A 27 -6.38 -6.52 0.90
N PHE A 28 -6.19 -6.44 2.22
CA PHE A 28 -4.99 -6.85 2.93
C PHE A 28 -5.17 -8.18 3.67
N GLY A 29 -6.11 -9.02 3.22
CA GLY A 29 -6.39 -10.32 3.84
C GLY A 29 -7.09 -10.22 5.20
N GLY A 30 -7.73 -9.09 5.50
CA GLY A 30 -8.44 -8.84 6.76
C GLY A 30 -7.56 -8.28 7.88
N PHE A 31 -6.30 -7.96 7.61
CA PHE A 31 -5.36 -7.43 8.59
C PHE A 31 -5.03 -5.98 8.28
N LEU A 32 -4.87 -5.14 9.31
CA LEU A 32 -4.29 -3.81 9.15
C LEU A 32 -2.76 -3.95 9.07
N PRO A 33 -2.12 -3.57 7.95
CA PRO A 33 -0.67 -3.63 7.82
C PRO A 33 0.07 -2.87 8.92
N SER A 34 1.22 -3.39 9.31
CA SER A 34 2.14 -2.80 10.29
C SER A 34 3.35 -2.18 9.60
N ILE A 35 4.04 -1.29 10.32
CA ILE A 35 5.30 -0.70 9.83
C ILE A 35 6.30 -1.83 9.55
N GLY A 36 6.91 -1.81 8.37
CA GLY A 36 7.82 -2.83 7.86
C GLY A 36 7.15 -3.89 7.00
N ASP A 37 5.82 -4.01 7.04
CA ASP A 37 5.10 -4.92 6.15
C ASP A 37 5.24 -4.48 4.70
N LYS A 38 5.22 -5.48 3.80
CA LYS A 38 5.31 -5.29 2.36
C LYS A 38 3.98 -5.64 1.73
N ILE A 39 3.44 -4.69 0.99
CA ILE A 39 2.21 -4.83 0.23
C ILE A 39 2.60 -4.91 -1.23
N VAL A 40 2.03 -5.87 -1.95
CA VAL A 40 2.09 -5.89 -3.42
C VAL A 40 1.02 -4.92 -3.88
N ASP A 41 1.41 -3.95 -4.72
CA ASP A 41 0.48 -2.98 -5.29
C ASP A 41 -0.81 -3.69 -5.80
N PRO A 42 -1.97 -3.40 -5.21
CA PRO A 42 -3.24 -4.00 -5.60
C PRO A 42 -3.75 -3.48 -6.96
N GLY A 43 -3.22 -2.34 -7.44
CA GLY A 43 -3.66 -1.64 -8.64
C GLY A 43 -2.60 -1.58 -9.74
N VAL A 44 -2.58 -2.56 -10.64
CA VAL A 44 -1.80 -2.42 -11.87
C VAL A 44 -2.41 -1.30 -12.72
N LEU A 45 -1.62 -0.26 -13.04
CA LEU A 45 -2.01 0.83 -13.95
C LEU A 45 -2.75 0.30 -15.19
N SER A 46 -3.90 0.91 -15.51
CA SER A 46 -4.71 0.54 -16.67
C SER A 46 -3.88 0.51 -17.95
N GLY A 47 -3.81 -0.67 -18.60
CA GLY A 47 -3.06 -0.88 -19.85
C GLY A 47 -1.80 -1.75 -19.71
N MET A 48 -1.37 -2.08 -18.49
CA MET A 48 -0.25 -3.03 -18.28
C MET A 48 -0.74 -4.45 -17.97
N ASN A 49 0.03 -5.45 -18.42
CA ASN A 49 -0.28 -6.85 -18.19
C ASN A 49 -0.16 -7.18 -16.69
N ARG A 50 -1.30 -7.48 -16.05
CA ARG A 50 -1.39 -7.83 -14.62
C ARG A 50 -0.66 -9.11 -14.24
N SER A 51 -0.43 -9.97 -15.23
CA SER A 51 0.27 -11.25 -15.07
C SER A 51 1.78 -11.11 -15.25
N ASP A 52 2.30 -9.90 -15.52
CA ASP A 52 3.73 -9.64 -15.59
C ASP A 52 4.21 -9.06 -14.24
N PRO A 53 4.99 -9.82 -13.44
CA PRO A 53 5.51 -9.36 -12.16
C PRO A 53 6.42 -8.13 -12.23
N SER A 54 6.92 -7.77 -13.42
CA SER A 54 7.72 -6.56 -13.62
C SER A 54 6.89 -5.27 -13.61
N ASN A 55 5.57 -5.39 -13.79
CA ASN A 55 4.62 -4.26 -13.77
C ASN A 55 4.01 -4.02 -12.39
N ARG A 56 4.49 -4.71 -11.34
CA ARG A 56 4.00 -4.56 -9.97
C ARG A 56 5.02 -3.87 -9.10
N GLU A 57 4.56 -2.97 -8.25
CA GLU A 57 5.39 -2.36 -7.21
C GLU A 57 5.23 -3.10 -5.88
N ILE A 58 6.25 -2.97 -5.03
CA ILE A 58 6.19 -3.31 -3.62
C ILE A 58 6.13 -2.01 -2.85
N TRP A 59 5.12 -1.90 -2.00
CA TRP A 59 4.93 -0.82 -1.07
C TRP A 59 5.36 -1.29 0.31
N THR A 60 6.37 -0.63 0.89
CA THR A 60 6.78 -0.91 2.27
C THR A 60 6.11 0.10 3.17
N VAL A 61 5.34 -0.36 4.17
CA VAL A 61 4.70 0.53 5.13
C VAL A 61 5.76 1.13 6.04
N VAL A 62 5.85 2.45 6.06
CA VAL A 62 6.85 3.19 6.84
C VAL A 62 6.24 3.94 8.01
N GLU A 63 4.96 4.32 7.92
CA GLU A 63 4.24 5.00 9.00
C GLU A 63 2.76 4.62 9.01
N ARG A 64 2.11 4.83 10.15
CA ARG A 64 0.66 4.66 10.33
C ARG A 64 0.11 5.84 11.10
N VAL A 65 -0.93 6.44 10.54
CA VAL A 65 -1.61 7.59 11.16
C VAL A 65 -3.05 7.19 11.43
N PHE A 66 -3.42 7.22 12.72
CA PHE A 66 -4.77 6.99 13.19
C PHE A 66 -5.41 8.33 13.53
N ASN A 67 -6.63 8.59 13.06
CA ASN A 67 -7.38 9.79 13.44
C ASN A 67 -8.59 9.43 14.34
N PRO A 68 -8.38 9.20 15.65
CA PRO A 68 -9.44 8.72 16.53
C PRO A 68 -10.57 9.75 16.79
N LYS A 69 -10.40 11.02 16.42
CA LYS A 69 -11.37 12.08 16.74
C LYS A 69 -12.30 12.41 15.59
N ASP A 70 -11.76 12.51 14.37
CA ASP A 70 -12.54 12.94 13.22
C ASP A 70 -13.02 11.75 12.38
N ASN A 71 -12.27 10.64 12.37
CA ASN A 71 -12.62 9.45 11.61
C ASN A 71 -11.95 8.20 12.21
N SER A 72 -12.52 7.68 13.31
CA SER A 72 -11.93 6.58 14.09
C SER A 72 -11.86 5.24 13.35
N GLU A 73 -12.59 5.11 12.24
CA GLU A 73 -12.55 3.94 11.35
C GLU A 73 -11.56 4.14 10.18
N TYR A 74 -10.74 5.20 10.22
CA TYR A 74 -9.82 5.54 9.13
C TYR A 74 -8.36 5.49 9.58
N VAL A 75 -7.53 4.83 8.78
CA VAL A 75 -6.09 4.74 8.99
C VAL A 75 -5.38 5.12 7.70
N ALA A 76 -4.46 6.08 7.77
CA ALA A 76 -3.55 6.34 6.67
C ALA A 76 -2.25 5.54 6.86
N LEU A 77 -1.92 4.71 5.86
CA LEU A 77 -0.62 4.07 5.76
C LEU A 77 0.26 4.92 4.85
N VAL A 78 1.42 5.31 5.36
CA VAL A 78 2.45 5.90 4.52
C VAL A 78 3.33 4.76 4.02
N VAL A 79 3.52 4.69 2.70
CA VAL A 79 4.32 3.64 2.05
C VAL A 79 5.42 4.23 1.20
N GLU A 80 6.51 3.47 1.09
CA GLU A 80 7.54 3.71 0.07
C GLU A 80 7.39 2.66 -1.03
N ALA A 81 7.14 3.14 -2.25
CA ALA A 81 7.01 2.29 -3.42
C ALA A 81 8.37 2.02 -4.07
N ARG A 82 8.57 0.78 -4.52
CA ARG A 82 9.74 0.39 -5.30
C ARG A 82 9.45 -0.80 -6.20
N VAL A 83 10.28 -0.94 -7.22
CA VAL A 83 10.30 -2.15 -8.04
C VAL A 83 10.76 -3.36 -7.19
N PRO A 84 10.06 -4.51 -7.25
CA PRO A 84 10.48 -5.73 -6.58
C PRO A 84 11.81 -6.22 -7.13
N ASN A 85 12.65 -6.82 -6.28
CA ASN A 85 13.86 -7.49 -6.75
C ASN A 85 13.54 -8.88 -7.34
N ALA A 86 14.54 -9.56 -7.92
CA ALA A 86 14.33 -10.86 -8.57
C ALA A 86 13.75 -11.95 -7.65
N LYS A 87 14.13 -11.95 -6.36
CA LYS A 87 13.62 -12.93 -5.38
C LYS A 87 12.17 -12.63 -5.03
N GLU A 88 11.83 -11.35 -4.84
CA GLU A 88 10.48 -10.92 -4.53
C GLU A 88 9.53 -11.15 -5.71
N ARG A 89 9.97 -10.91 -6.94
CA ARG A 89 9.18 -11.22 -8.15
C ARG A 89 8.79 -12.70 -8.24
N ALA A 90 9.63 -13.60 -7.75
CA ALA A 90 9.31 -15.04 -7.72
C ALA A 90 8.23 -15.41 -6.69
N LEU A 91 7.89 -14.51 -5.77
CA LEU A 91 6.83 -14.68 -4.77
C LEU A 91 5.51 -14.04 -5.20
N LEU A 92 5.52 -13.28 -6.29
CA LEU A 92 4.33 -12.62 -6.82
C LEU A 92 3.54 -13.62 -7.68
N PRO A 93 2.20 -13.65 -7.56
CA PRO A 93 1.34 -14.53 -8.35
C PRO A 93 1.32 -14.15 -9.84
#